data_AF-A0A6I6UJ56-F1
#
_entry.id   AF-A0A6I6UJ56-F1
#
_cell.length_a   1.000
_cell.length_b   1.000
_cell.length_c   1.000
_cell.angle_alpha   90.00
_cell.angle_beta   90.00
_cell.angle_gamma   90.00
#
_symmetry.space_group_name_H-M   'P 1'
#
loop_
_entity.id
_entity.type
_entity.pdbx_description
1 polymer ?
#
loop_
_entity_poly.entity_id
_entity_poly.type
_entity_poly.pdbx_seq_one_letter_code
_entity_poly.pdbx_strand_id
1 'polypeptide(L)'
;MSITVTGLVGKKIRHHRRAKEITIQQLSRKCGLTVNYISLIEKGEANPSLNKLFAIVCSLEVQWEDIMPTCEEHQDLYNHTIL
;
A
#
# COMPACT_ATOMS: atom_id res chain seq x y z
N MET A 1 7.61 -15.78 -2.59
CA MET A 1 6.85 -14.56 -2.90
C MET A 1 7.90 -13.51 -3.24
N SER A 2 8.01 -13.07 -4.50
CA SER A 2 8.98 -12.01 -4.84
C SER A 2 8.63 -10.78 -4.00
N ILE A 3 9.60 -10.26 -3.26
CA ILE A 3 9.39 -9.06 -2.44
C ILE A 3 9.54 -7.88 -3.41
N THR A 4 8.48 -7.08 -3.56
CA THR A 4 8.46 -5.89 -4.44
C THR A 4 8.10 -4.64 -3.64
N VAL A 5 8.50 -3.47 -4.14
CA VAL A 5 8.11 -2.16 -3.55
C VAL A 5 6.59 -2.05 -3.43
N THR A 6 5.86 -2.41 -4.50
CA THR A 6 4.38 -2.41 -4.49
C THR A 6 3.81 -3.38 -3.46
N GLY A 7 4.44 -4.54 -3.26
CA GLY A 7 4.04 -5.52 -2.25
C GLY A 7 4.23 -5.01 -0.82
N LEU A 8 5.34 -4.34 -0.52
CA LEU A 8 5.57 -3.72 0.80
C LEU A 8 4.57 -2.60 1.07
N VAL A 9 4.43 -1.67 0.12
CA VAL A 9 3.45 -0.57 0.21
C VAL A 9 2.04 -1.13 0.40
N GLY A 10 1.65 -2.12 -0.40
CA GLY A 10 0.35 -2.79 -0.30
C GLY A 10 0.09 -3.41 1.06
N LYS A 11 1.09 -4.10 1.63
CA LYS A 11 1.02 -4.67 2.99
C LYS A 11 0.86 -3.58 4.06
N LYS A 12 1.61 -2.48 3.98
CA LYS A 12 1.50 -1.35 4.92
C LYS A 12 0.12 -0.68 4.83
N ILE A 13 -0.40 -0.44 3.63
CA ILE A 13 -1.78 0.06 3.42
C ILE A 13 -2.81 -0.87 4.07
N ARG A 14 -2.71 -2.19 3.80
CA ARG A 14 -3.61 -3.19 4.37
C ARG A 14 -3.55 -3.23 5.90
N HIS A 15 -2.35 -3.11 6.46
CA HIS A 15 -2.12 -3.07 7.90
C HIS A 15 -2.88 -1.90 8.53
N HIS A 16 -2.63 -0.67 8.07
CA HIS A 16 -3.28 0.53 8.60
C HIS A 16 -4.80 0.54 8.39
N ARG A 17 -5.28 0.07 7.23
CA ARG A 17 -6.71 -0.09 6.99
C ARG A 17 -7.36 -1.02 8.02
N ARG A 18 -6.73 -2.16 8.31
CA ARG A 18 -7.23 -3.13 9.29
C ARG A 18 -7.14 -2.61 10.72
N ALA A 19 -6.10 -1.87 11.08
CA ALA A 19 -5.98 -1.22 12.38
C ALA A 19 -7.11 -0.21 12.63
N LYS A 20 -7.65 0.40 11.56
CA LYS A 20 -8.84 1.27 11.61
C LYS A 20 -10.17 0.54 11.47
N GLU A 21 -10.15 -0.80 11.42
CA GLU A 21 -11.35 -1.66 11.34
C GLU A 21 -12.30 -1.35 10.17
N ILE A 22 -11.80 -0.73 9.10
CA ILE A 22 -12.61 -0.43 7.91
C ILE A 22 -12.41 -1.48 6.82
N THR A 23 -13.48 -1.81 6.11
CA THR A 23 -13.47 -2.69 4.93
C THR A 23 -12.82 -2.01 3.73
N ILE A 24 -12.42 -2.80 2.72
CA ILE A 24 -11.95 -2.28 1.42
C ILE A 24 -13.03 -1.39 0.78
N GLN A 25 -14.31 -1.76 0.91
CA GLN A 25 -15.45 -0.96 0.41
C GLN A 25 -15.51 0.43 1.07
N GLN A 26 -15.27 0.50 2.38
CA GLN A 26 -15.24 1.77 3.10
C GLN A 26 -14.03 2.62 2.71
N LEU A 27 -12.83 2.04 2.60
CA LEU A 27 -11.65 2.78 2.14
C LEU A 27 -11.84 3.29 0.71
N SER A 28 -12.35 2.45 -0.19
CA SER A 28 -12.71 2.81 -1.57
C SER A 28 -13.58 4.07 -1.63
N ARG A 29 -14.63 4.13 -0.81
CA ARG A 29 -15.49 5.32 -0.70
C ARG A 29 -14.75 6.56 -0.19
N LYS A 30 -13.89 6.41 0.82
CA LYS A 30 -13.12 7.53 1.39
C LYS A 30 -12.13 8.14 0.40
N CYS A 31 -11.40 7.31 -0.35
CA CYS A 31 -10.34 7.77 -1.27
C CYS A 31 -10.81 7.99 -2.72
N GLY A 32 -12.07 7.71 -3.04
CA GLY A 32 -12.61 7.86 -4.40
C GLY A 32 -12.02 6.88 -5.42
N LEU A 33 -11.55 5.71 -4.97
CA LEU A 33 -10.98 4.66 -5.82
C LEU A 33 -11.90 3.43 -5.83
N THR A 34 -11.79 2.58 -6.84
CA THR A 34 -12.63 1.38 -6.92
C THR A 34 -12.19 0.31 -5.91
N VAL A 35 -13.15 -0.49 -5.43
CA VAL A 35 -12.91 -1.62 -4.50
C VAL A 35 -11.87 -2.59 -5.06
N ASN A 36 -12.00 -2.94 -6.34
CA ASN A 36 -11.06 -3.83 -7.02
C ASN A 36 -9.65 -3.23 -7.03
N TYR A 37 -9.52 -1.93 -7.31
CA TYR A 37 -8.22 -1.29 -7.36
C TYR A 37 -7.52 -1.26 -5.99
N ILE A 38 -8.25 -0.97 -4.91
CA ILE A 38 -7.72 -1.08 -3.54
C ILE A 38 -7.29 -2.52 -3.23
N SER A 39 -8.07 -3.53 -3.64
CA SER A 39 -7.72 -4.94 -3.48
C SER A 39 -6.42 -5.31 -4.20
N LEU A 40 -6.23 -4.85 -5.44
CA LEU A 40 -4.99 -5.04 -6.21
C LEU A 40 -3.80 -4.34 -5.52
N ILE A 41 -4.00 -3.11 -5.02
CA ILE A 41 -2.96 -2.37 -4.28
C ILE A 41 -2.54 -3.14 -3.03
N GLU A 42 -3.49 -3.59 -2.19
CA GLU A 42 -3.17 -4.30 -0.95
C GLU A 42 -2.48 -5.66 -1.15
N LYS A 43 -2.58 -6.23 -2.35
CA LYS A 43 -1.84 -7.44 -2.77
C LYS A 43 -0.50 -7.12 -3.44
N GLY A 44 -0.22 -5.86 -3.75
CA GLY A 44 0.96 -5.44 -4.51
C GLY A 44 0.87 -5.66 -6.02
N GLU A 45 -0.32 -5.99 -6.54
CA GLU A 45 -0.60 -6.29 -7.96
C GLU A 45 -0.83 -5.01 -8.79
N ALA A 46 -0.99 -3.86 -8.14
CA ALA A 46 -1.11 -2.55 -8.79
C ALA A 46 -0.03 -1.58 -8.29
N ASN A 47 0.47 -0.75 -9.21
CA ASN A 47 1.35 0.39 -8.91
C ASN A 47 0.52 1.69 -8.96
N PRO A 48 0.05 2.21 -7.80
CA PRO A 48 -0.72 3.45 -7.78
C PRO A 48 0.14 4.66 -8.13
N SER A 49 -0.42 5.60 -8.89
CA SER A 49 0.23 6.90 -9.07
C SER A 49 0.28 7.66 -7.74
N LEU A 50 1.20 8.62 -7.61
CA LEU A 50 1.35 9.42 -6.39
C LEU A 50 0.05 10.08 -5.93
N ASN A 51 -0.76 10.63 -6.86
CA ASN A 51 -2.05 11.24 -6.51
C ASN A 51 -3.03 10.23 -5.90
N LYS A 52 -3.04 8.98 -6.41
CA LYS A 52 -3.90 7.92 -5.87
C LYS A 52 -3.40 7.43 -4.52
N LEU A 53 -2.09 7.30 -4.37
CA LEU A 53 -1.47 6.93 -3.10
C LEU A 53 -1.69 8.01 -2.04
N PHE A 54 -1.56 9.29 -2.39
CA PHE A 54 -1.86 10.43 -1.52
C PHE A 54 -3.32 10.40 -1.04
N ALA A 55 -4.28 10.13 -1.93
CA ALA A 55 -5.68 9.98 -1.53
C ALA A 55 -5.89 8.86 -0.51
N ILE A 56 -5.16 7.75 -0.63
CA ILE A 56 -5.19 6.64 0.34
C ILE A 56 -4.58 7.07 1.68
N VAL A 57 -3.40 7.71 1.66
CA VAL A 57 -2.69 8.21 2.85
C VAL A 57 -3.58 9.16 3.65
N CYS A 58 -4.19 10.15 2.98
CA CYS A 58 -5.14 11.07 3.62
C CYS A 58 -6.39 10.34 4.15
N SER A 59 -6.95 9.39 3.39
CA SER A 59 -8.16 8.64 3.80
C SER A 59 -7.94 7.70 4.98
N LEU A 60 -6.70 7.25 5.17
CA LEU A 60 -6.27 6.47 6.30
C LEU A 60 -5.78 7.34 7.46
N GLU A 61 -5.63 8.66 7.26
CA GLU A 61 -5.07 9.61 8.24
C GLU A 61 -3.73 9.11 8.81
N VAL A 62 -2.84 8.70 7.90
CA VAL A 62 -1.47 8.26 8.20
C VAL A 62 -0.48 9.18 7.48
N GLN A 63 0.79 9.05 7.80
CA GLN A 63 1.88 9.79 7.16
C GLN A 63 2.50 8.96 6.01
N TRP A 64 3.34 9.59 5.18
CA TRP A 64 3.99 8.89 4.07
C TRP A 64 4.96 7.82 4.58
N GLU A 65 5.64 8.09 5.69
CA GLU A 65 6.59 7.21 6.36
C GLU A 65 5.93 5.92 6.86
N ASP A 66 4.63 5.97 7.16
CA ASP A 66 3.85 4.81 7.60
C ASP A 66 3.59 3.80 6.46
N ILE A 67 3.71 4.25 5.20
CA ILE A 67 3.32 3.48 4.00
C ILE A 67 4.52 3.20 3.08
N MET A 68 5.47 4.13 3.01
CA MET A 68 6.62 3.99 2.11
C MET A 68 7.69 3.07 2.72
N PRO A 69 8.41 2.30 1.88
CA PRO A 69 9.54 1.51 2.36
C PRO A 69 10.69 2.41 2.81
N THR A 70 11.43 2.00 3.82
CA THR A 70 12.72 2.60 4.19
C THR A 70 13.83 2.12 3.24
N CYS A 71 15.00 2.78 3.27
CA CYS A 71 16.15 2.33 2.49
C CYS A 71 16.64 0.93 2.89
N GLU A 72 16.48 0.54 4.15
CA GLU A 72 16.81 -0.81 4.67
C GLU A 72 15.86 -1.85 4.08
N GLU A 73 14.55 -1.61 4.18
CA GLU A 73 13.53 -2.47 3.57
C GLU A 73 13.72 -2.60 2.04
N HIS A 74 14.24 -1.55 1.40
CA HIS A 74 14.56 -1.56 -0.02
C HIS A 74 15.80 -2.41 -0.35
N GLN A 75 16.83 -2.43 0.51
CA GLN A 75 18.01 -3.27 0.29
C GLN A 75 17.67 -4.77 0.35
N ASP A 76 16.76 -5.16 1.24
CA ASP A 76 16.27 -6.54 1.32
C ASP A 76 15.52 -6.98 0.05
N LEU A 77 14.81 -6.06 -0.62
CA LEU A 77 14.18 -6.32 -1.93
C LEU A 77 15.21 -6.72 -3.00
N TYR A 78 16.31 -5.97 -3.07
CA TYR A 78 17.36 -6.19 -4.06
C TYR A 78 18.12 -7.49 -3.81
N ASN A 79 18.42 -7.78 -2.54
CA ASN A 79 19.14 -8.99 -2.15
C ASN A 79 18.35 -10.28 -2.43
N HIS A 80 17.02 -10.23 -2.43
CA HIS A 80 16.15 -11.38 -2.72
C HIS A 80 15.68 -11.50 -4.18
N THR A 81 16.02 -10.53 -5.03
CA THR A 81 15.68 -10.55 -6.48
C THR A 81 16.89 -10.90 -7.35
N ILE A 82 18.11 -10.76 -6.83
CA ILE A 82 19.36 -11.20 -7.46
C ILE A 82 19.79 -12.56 -6.86
N LEU A 83 18.99 -13.61 -7.06
CA LEU A 83 19.38 -15.02 -6.91
C LEU A 83 18.68 -15.85 -7.97
#